data_AF-A0A973JLW4-F1
#
_entry.id   AF-A0A973JLW4-F1
#
_cell.length_a   1.000
_cell.length_b   1.000
_cell.length_c   1.000
_cell.angle_alpha   90.00
_cell.angle_beta   90.00
_cell.angle_gamma   90.00
#
_symmetry.space_group_name_H-M   'P 1'
#
loop_
_entity.id
_entity.type
_entity.pdbx_description
1 polymer ?
#
loop_
_entity_poly.entity_id
_entity_poly.type
_entity_poly.pdbx_seq_one_letter_code
_entity_poly.pdbx_strand_id
1 'polypeptide(L)'
;MQQRPDRYDGYSVERTPVEAEYWPFWYQGLTVSDAVRLLLKKVVEEKKLPFDQLTPNTETIKAVHRRNVKTISSEADLFKELIADDQGHR
;
A
#
# COMPACT_ATOMS: atom_id res chain seq x y z
N MET A 1 14.67 -38.52 21.43
CA MET A 1 13.90 -37.42 20.82
C MET A 1 13.08 -36.76 21.91
N GLN A 2 13.54 -35.63 22.44
CA GLN A 2 12.89 -34.95 23.57
C GLN A 2 11.89 -33.93 23.02
N GLN A 3 10.60 -34.23 23.10
CA GLN A 3 9.54 -33.28 22.78
C GLN A 3 9.51 -32.20 23.87
N ARG A 4 9.62 -30.93 23.46
CA ARG A 4 9.45 -29.76 24.34
C ARG A 4 7.96 -29.40 24.33
N PRO A 5 7.31 -29.19 25.49
CA PRO A 5 5.90 -28.83 25.51
C PRO A 5 5.70 -27.35 25.15
N ASP A 6 4.99 -27.10 24.06
CA ASP A 6 4.45 -25.81 23.66
C ASP A 6 3.23 -25.49 24.54
N ARG A 7 3.47 -24.72 25.61
CA ARG A 7 2.41 -24.18 26.44
C ARG A 7 1.81 -22.95 25.74
N TYR A 8 0.71 -23.14 25.01
CA TYR A 8 -0.23 -22.08 24.68
C TYR A 8 -1.65 -22.45 25.15
N ASP A 9 -2.23 -21.48 25.82
CA ASP A 9 -3.51 -21.36 26.53
C ASP A 9 -4.69 -22.28 26.12
N GLY A 10 -5.10 -23.13 27.07
CA GLY A 10 -6.49 -23.20 27.57
C GLY A 10 -7.64 -23.76 26.71
N TYR A 11 -7.50 -23.87 25.39
CA TYR A 11 -8.60 -24.30 24.53
C TYR A 11 -8.26 -25.59 23.78
N SER A 12 -8.95 -26.67 24.13
CA SER A 12 -8.90 -27.95 23.41
C SER A 12 -9.58 -27.78 22.05
N VAL A 13 -8.81 -27.45 21.02
CA VAL A 13 -9.25 -27.55 19.63
C VAL A 13 -8.56 -28.76 19.03
N GLU A 14 -9.31 -29.81 18.72
CA GLU A 14 -8.79 -30.95 17.98
C GLU A 14 -8.37 -30.45 16.60
N ARG A 15 -7.05 -30.39 16.35
CA ARG A 15 -6.53 -29.89 15.08
C ARG A 15 -6.99 -30.81 13.95
N THR A 16 -7.65 -30.24 12.96
CA THR A 16 -7.99 -31.00 11.75
C THR A 16 -6.69 -31.27 10.95
N PRO A 17 -6.60 -32.38 10.19
CA PRO A 17 -5.38 -32.71 9.43
C PRO A 17 -4.94 -31.60 8.46
N VAL A 18 -5.88 -30.76 8.01
CA VAL A 18 -5.64 -29.61 7.13
C VAL A 18 -4.91 -28.47 7.86
N GLU A 19 -5.07 -28.33 9.18
CA GLU A 19 -4.38 -27.30 9.99
C GLU A 19 -2.96 -27.73 10.39
N ALA A 20 -2.64 -29.02 10.33
CA ALA A 20 -1.32 -29.55 10.67
C ALA A 20 -0.24 -29.22 9.62
N GLU A 21 -0.65 -28.95 8.36
CA GLU A 21 0.25 -28.60 7.26
C GLU A 21 0.54 -27.09 7.17
N TYR A 22 -0.25 -26.25 7.87
CA TYR A 22 0.09 -24.85 8.10
C TYR A 22 0.93 -24.73 9.36
N TRP A 23 2.20 -25.14 9.26
CA TRP A 23 3.19 -24.56 10.16
C TRP A 23 3.10 -23.03 10.00
N PRO A 24 2.86 -22.25 11.06
CA PRO A 24 2.68 -20.81 10.90
C PRO A 24 4.05 -20.16 10.62
N PHE A 25 4.48 -20.20 9.36
CA PHE A 25 5.64 -19.48 8.85
C PHE A 25 5.47 -17.94 8.97
N TRP A 26 4.27 -17.47 9.31
CA TRP A 26 3.85 -16.07 9.31
C TRP A 26 4.37 -15.21 10.47
N TYR A 27 5.15 -15.77 11.40
CA TYR A 27 5.68 -15.06 12.58
C TYR A 27 7.21 -15.08 12.73
N GLN A 28 7.97 -15.38 11.68
CA GLN A 28 9.44 -15.48 11.76
C GLN A 28 10.17 -14.11 11.90
N GLY A 29 9.66 -13.19 12.72
CA GLY A 29 10.50 -12.13 13.31
C GLY A 29 9.96 -10.71 13.33
N LEU A 30 8.75 -10.44 12.86
CA LEU A 30 8.20 -9.07 12.86
C LEU A 30 6.77 -9.04 13.39
N THR A 31 6.55 -8.29 14.47
CA THR A 31 5.18 -8.00 14.93
C THR A 31 4.54 -6.93 14.05
N VAL A 32 3.21 -6.85 14.06
CA VAL A 32 2.47 -5.77 13.36
C VAL A 32 2.95 -4.40 13.82
N SER A 33 3.15 -4.23 15.13
CA SER A 33 3.66 -2.96 15.66
C SER A 33 5.08 -2.66 15.18
N ASP A 34 5.94 -3.66 15.02
CA ASP A 34 7.29 -3.47 14.49
C ASP A 34 7.28 -3.09 13.00
N ALA A 35 6.39 -3.71 12.21
CA ALA A 35 6.16 -3.31 10.83
C ALA A 35 5.74 -1.84 10.72
N VAL A 36 4.80 -1.39 11.57
CA VAL A 36 4.34 0.00 11.60
C VAL A 36 5.45 0.97 12.02
N ARG A 37 6.28 0.61 13.01
CA ARG A 37 7.42 1.44 13.43
C ARG A 37 8.45 1.62 12.31
N LEU A 38 8.77 0.53 11.60
CA LEU A 38 9.69 0.57 10.46
C LEU A 38 9.13 1.39 9.30
N LEU A 39 7.82 1.25 9.02
CA LEU A 39 7.12 2.07 8.04
C LEU A 39 7.26 3.57 8.36
N LEU A 40 6.92 3.97 9.58
CA LEU A 40 6.96 5.38 9.99
C LEU A 40 8.38 5.94 9.97
N LYS A 41 9.38 5.15 10.39
CA LYS A 41 10.80 5.53 10.29
C LYS A 41 11.19 5.83 8.84
N LYS A 42 10.80 4.95 7.91
CA LYS A 42 11.05 5.13 6.48
C LYS A 42 10.36 6.36 5.89
N VAL A 43 9.12 6.64 6.29
CA VAL A 43 8.39 7.84 5.86
C VAL A 43 9.09 9.12 6.32
N VAL A 44 9.60 9.15 7.54
CA VAL A 44 10.31 10.32 8.08
C VAL A 44 11.65 10.55 7.34
N GLU A 45 12.41 9.49 7.09
CA GLU A 45 13.70 9.55 6.39
C GLU A 45 13.55 9.97 4.93
N GLU A 46 12.59 9.38 4.21
CA GLU A 46 12.47 9.53 2.76
C GLU A 46 11.43 10.59 2.34
N LYS A 47 10.65 11.12 3.30
CA LYS A 47 9.53 12.05 3.09
C LYS A 47 8.53 11.57 2.03
N LYS A 48 8.43 10.25 1.88
CA LYS A 48 7.59 9.56 0.91
C LYS A 48 7.03 8.30 1.57
N LEU A 49 5.83 7.90 1.14
CA LEU A 49 5.27 6.63 1.57
C LEU A 49 6.02 5.48 0.87
N PRO A 50 6.43 4.43 1.60
CA PRO A 50 7.23 3.32 1.08
C PRO A 50 6.39 2.27 0.33
N PHE A 51 5.27 2.69 -0.26
CA PHE A 51 4.46 1.90 -1.16
C PHE A 51 4.55 2.55 -2.54
N ASP A 52 4.40 1.77 -3.62
CA ASP A 52 4.11 2.34 -4.92
C ASP A 52 2.87 3.22 -4.75
N GLN A 53 3.07 4.53 -4.89
CA GLN A 53 2.34 5.53 -4.11
C GLN A 53 0.82 5.40 -4.20
N LEU A 54 0.27 4.96 -5.33
CA LEU A 54 -1.15 4.70 -5.54
C LEU A 54 -1.30 3.70 -6.70
N THR A 55 -1.90 2.53 -6.49
CA THR A 55 -2.60 1.89 -7.62
C THR A 55 -3.62 2.93 -8.10
N PRO A 56 -3.55 3.39 -9.36
CA PRO A 56 -4.35 4.52 -9.81
C PRO A 56 -5.82 4.23 -9.52
N ASN A 57 -6.54 5.22 -8.98
CA ASN A 57 -7.95 5.06 -8.68
C ASN A 57 -8.75 4.97 -10.00
N THR A 58 -10.00 4.53 -9.89
CA THR A 58 -10.87 4.32 -11.07
C THR A 58 -11.00 5.56 -11.96
N GLU A 59 -10.97 6.76 -11.37
CA GLU A 59 -11.05 8.03 -12.10
C GLU A 59 -9.77 8.32 -12.88
N THR A 60 -8.60 8.15 -12.24
CA THR A 60 -7.29 8.29 -12.88
C THR A 60 -7.13 7.29 -14.03
N ILE A 61 -7.55 6.04 -13.83
CA ILE A 61 -7.54 5.03 -14.90
C ILE A 61 -8.40 5.49 -16.08
N LYS A 62 -9.62 5.97 -15.83
CA LYS A 62 -10.51 6.49 -16.89
C LYS A 62 -9.91 7.69 -17.61
N ALA A 63 -9.28 8.62 -16.89
CA ALA A 63 -8.62 9.79 -17.47
C ALA A 63 -7.48 9.40 -18.42
N VAL A 64 -6.64 8.44 -18.01
CA VAL A 64 -5.57 7.87 -18.87
C VAL A 64 -6.16 7.21 -20.12
N HIS A 65 -7.23 6.43 -19.98
CA HIS A 65 -7.87 5.77 -21.12
C HIS A 65 -8.56 6.75 -22.08
N ARG A 66 -9.05 7.89 -21.59
CA ARG A 66 -9.74 8.90 -22.40
C ARG A 66 -8.80 9.61 -23.39
N ARG A 67 -7.47 9.58 -23.19
CA ARG A 67 -6.44 10.18 -24.07
C ARG A 67 -6.76 11.62 -24.53
N ASN A 68 -7.37 12.43 -23.67
CA ASN A 68 -7.72 13.81 -24.01
C ASN A 68 -6.47 14.70 -23.87
N VAL A 69 -5.61 14.71 -24.90
CA VAL A 69 -4.34 15.43 -24.93
C VAL A 69 -4.50 16.70 -25.77
N LYS A 70 -4.16 17.85 -25.20
CA LYS A 70 -4.01 19.12 -25.93
C LYS A 70 -2.51 19.36 -26.20
N THR A 71 -2.15 19.65 -27.45
CA THR A 71 -0.78 20.03 -27.81
C THR A 71 -0.63 21.53 -27.71
N ILE A 72 0.40 21.99 -27.00
CA ILE A 72 0.70 23.41 -26.81
C ILE A 72 2.15 23.67 -27.20
N SER A 73 2.40 24.79 -27.87
CA SER A 73 3.67 25.09 -28.53
C SER A 73 4.71 25.79 -27.64
N SER A 74 4.30 26.30 -26.46
CA SER A 74 5.16 27.07 -25.55
C SER A 74 4.71 26.92 -24.09
N GLU A 75 5.66 27.02 -23.15
CA GLU A 75 5.40 26.96 -21.70
C GLU A 75 4.46 28.09 -21.24
N ALA A 76 4.61 29.30 -21.79
CA ALA A 76 3.77 30.43 -21.45
C ALA A 76 2.29 30.22 -21.86
N ASP A 77 2.07 29.55 -22.99
CA ASP A 77 0.73 29.23 -23.48
C ASP A 77 0.09 28.10 -22.65
N LEU A 78 0.90 27.16 -22.13
CA LEU A 78 0.44 26.09 -21.26
C LEU A 78 -0.12 26.64 -19.94
N PHE A 79 0.64 27.51 -19.27
CA PHE A 79 0.18 28.11 -18.02
C PHE A 79 -1.05 28.99 -18.22
N LYS A 80 -1.14 29.72 -19.34
CA LYS A 80 -2.32 30.53 -19.66
C LYS A 80 -3.58 29.68 -19.83
N GLU A 81 -3.49 28.55 -20.55
CA GLU A 81 -4.61 27.62 -20.74
C GLU A 81 -5.03 26.96 -19.41
N LEU A 82 -4.07 26.47 -18.61
CA LEU A 82 -4.35 25.81 -17.32
C LEU A 82 -5.02 26.76 -16.32
N ILE A 83 -4.53 28.00 -16.23
CA ILE A 83 -5.10 29.00 -15.32
C ILE A 83 -6.51 29.41 -15.79
N ALA A 84 -6.75 29.49 -17.10
CA ALA A 84 -8.07 29.82 -17.64
C ALA A 84 -9.12 28.71 -17.38
N ASP A 85 -8.72 27.44 -17.42
CA ASP A 85 -9.58 26.28 -17.11
C ASP A 85 -9.96 26.22 -15.61
N ASP A 86 -9.02 26.56 -14.72
CA ASP A 86 -9.21 26.54 -13.25
C ASP A 86 -10.19 27.62 -12.73
N GLN A 87 -10.39 28.73 -13.46
CA GLN A 87 -11.33 29.80 -13.07
C GLN A 87 -12.82 29.41 -13.21
N GLY A 88 -13.15 28.24 -13.79
CA GLY A 88 -14.52 27.78 -14.03
C GLY A 88 -15.16 26.98 -12.89
N HIS A 89 -14.45 26.71 -11.80
CA HIS A 89 -14.88 25.78 -10.74
C HIS A 89 -14.99 26.42 -9.33
N ARG A 90 -15.72 27.54 -9.22
CA ARG A 90 -16.26 28.00 -7.93
C ARG A 90 -17.74 27.69 -7.79
#